data_AF-A0A5Q4ENR4-F1
#
_entry.id   AF-A0A5Q4ENR4-F1
#
_cell.length_a   1.000
_cell.length_b   1.000
_cell.length_c   1.000
_cell.angle_alpha   90.00
_cell.angle_beta   90.00
_cell.angle_gamma   90.00
#
_symmetry.space_group_name_H-M   'P 1'
#
loop_
_entity.id
_entity.type
_entity.pdbx_description
1 polymer ?
#
loop_
_entity_poly.entity_id
_entity_poly.type
_entity_poly.pdbx_seq_one_letter_code
_entity_poly.pdbx_strand_id
1 'polypeptide(L)'
;MNVQRIIDHLNHLQRCRRRRPINVSRLHYEDLAHAAACVDNASGAWARLIAENEGPLIQAAQPQEGTTQAVVTVRRMFIDLRRSNSDDRRGSLDLRRYGGQTSLSEWLHDRLMGRLAVNAAIRRASAASADLQARDQRLRLAMELLHEERMCVQRLAEALAQSSESIAANACGKSAEPAHVHVE
;
A
#
# COMPACT_ATOMS: atom_id res chain seq x y z
N MET A 1 0.52 -9.66 -43.16
CA MET A 1 1.18 -8.77 -42.17
C MET A 1 1.06 -7.34 -42.70
N ASN A 2 0.42 -6.41 -41.99
CA ASN A 2 0.17 -5.07 -42.50
C ASN A 2 1.28 -4.10 -42.03
N VAL A 3 2.28 -3.87 -42.88
CA VAL A 3 3.45 -3.03 -42.60
C VAL A 3 3.05 -1.62 -42.12
N GLN A 4 1.95 -1.09 -42.66
CA GLN A 4 1.43 0.22 -42.27
C GLN A 4 1.10 0.29 -40.77
N ARG A 5 0.58 -0.79 -40.19
CA ARG A 5 0.22 -0.82 -38.75
C ARG A 5 1.45 -0.79 -37.85
N ILE A 6 2.53 -1.43 -38.27
CA ILE A 6 3.81 -1.39 -37.53
C ILE A 6 4.36 0.04 -37.57
N ILE A 7 4.27 0.71 -38.73
CA ILE A 7 4.66 2.10 -38.90
C ILE A 7 3.82 3.01 -37.99
N ASP A 8 2.50 2.83 -37.96
CA ASP A 8 1.60 3.61 -37.11
C ASP A 8 1.90 3.41 -35.61
N HIS A 9 2.19 2.18 -35.19
CA HIS A 9 2.60 1.85 -33.82
C HIS A 9 3.95 2.50 -33.45
N LEU A 10 4.94 2.44 -34.33
CA LEU A 10 6.24 3.10 -34.13
C LEU A 10 6.12 4.62 -34.10
N ASN A 11 5.27 5.20 -34.96
CA ASN A 11 4.97 6.63 -34.96
C ASN A 11 4.29 7.05 -33.65
N HIS A 12 3.35 6.25 -33.13
CA HIS A 12 2.74 6.47 -31.83
C HIS A 12 3.80 6.49 -30.72
N LEU A 13 4.68 5.49 -30.69
CA LEU A 13 5.78 5.41 -29.73
C LEU A 13 6.73 6.60 -29.79
N GLN A 14 7.10 7.06 -30.98
CA GLN A 14 7.94 8.24 -31.17
C GLN A 14 7.27 9.50 -30.60
N ARG A 15 5.97 9.70 -30.84
CA ARG A 15 5.22 10.83 -30.26
C ARG A 15 5.19 10.78 -28.73
N CYS A 16 5.09 9.58 -28.15
CA CYS A 16 5.09 9.40 -26.70
C CYS A 16 6.48 9.51 -26.06
N ARG A 17 7.56 9.16 -26.78
CA ARG A 17 8.95 9.22 -26.29
C ARG A 17 9.64 10.51 -26.72
N ARG A 18 9.36 11.63 -26.03
CA ARG A 18 9.98 12.94 -26.30
C ARG A 18 11.52 13.00 -26.14
N ARG A 19 12.20 11.98 -25.59
CA ARG A 19 13.62 12.11 -25.14
C ARG A 19 14.58 10.99 -25.55
N ARG A 20 14.13 9.88 -26.15
CA ARG A 20 15.04 8.79 -26.56
C ARG A 20 14.65 8.26 -27.94
N PRO A 21 15.53 8.39 -28.95
CA PRO A 21 15.28 7.81 -30.27
C PRO A 21 15.21 6.28 -30.14
N ILE A 22 14.28 5.68 -30.87
CA ILE A 22 14.17 4.24 -31.01
C ILE A 22 15.33 3.79 -31.91
N ASN A 23 16.21 2.93 -31.41
CA ASN A 23 17.23 2.31 -32.25
C ASN A 23 16.54 1.26 -33.13
N VAL A 24 16.36 1.58 -34.40
CA VAL A 24 15.60 0.79 -35.38
C VAL A 24 16.35 -0.48 -35.80
N SER A 25 17.68 -0.53 -35.65
CA SER A 25 18.52 -1.60 -36.16
C SER A 25 18.46 -2.90 -35.36
N ARG A 26 17.79 -2.91 -34.19
CA ARG A 26 17.67 -4.07 -33.30
C ARG A 26 16.22 -4.31 -32.88
N LEU A 27 15.28 -4.11 -33.80
CA LEU A 27 13.87 -4.31 -33.50
C LEU A 27 13.44 -5.75 -33.73
N HIS A 28 12.69 -6.29 -32.76
CA HIS A 28 11.94 -7.53 -32.91
C HIS A 28 10.66 -7.25 -33.71
N TYR A 29 10.75 -7.29 -35.04
CA TYR A 29 9.65 -6.92 -35.94
C TYR A 29 8.43 -7.84 -35.85
N GLU A 30 8.64 -9.14 -35.63
CA GLU A 30 7.55 -10.10 -35.45
C GLU A 30 6.77 -9.81 -34.16
N ASP A 31 7.49 -9.57 -33.06
CA ASP A 31 6.90 -9.18 -31.78
C ASP A 31 6.17 -7.83 -31.87
N LEU A 32 6.71 -6.87 -32.64
CA LEU A 32 6.04 -5.60 -32.90
C LEU A 32 4.75 -5.80 -33.71
N ALA A 33 4.77 -6.65 -34.73
CA ALA A 33 3.59 -6.99 -35.51
C ALA A 33 2.52 -7.67 -34.63
N HIS A 34 2.94 -8.57 -33.75
CA HIS A 34 2.06 -9.25 -32.79
C HIS A 34 1.48 -8.25 -31.79
N ALA A 35 2.32 -7.40 -31.19
CA ALA A 35 1.89 -6.37 -30.25
C ALA A 35 0.90 -5.39 -30.90
N ALA A 36 1.16 -4.95 -32.14
CA ALA A 36 0.25 -4.10 -32.89
C ALA A 36 -1.11 -4.80 -33.14
N ALA A 37 -1.10 -6.09 -33.50
CA ALA A 37 -2.33 -6.87 -33.64
C ALA A 37 -3.11 -6.98 -32.31
N CYS A 38 -2.43 -7.10 -31.18
CA CYS A 38 -3.06 -7.07 -29.85
C CYS A 38 -3.62 -5.67 -29.51
N VAL A 39 -2.94 -4.59 -29.90
CA VAL A 39 -3.43 -3.21 -29.75
C VAL A 39 -4.73 -3.00 -30.53
N ASP A 40 -4.83 -3.57 -31.73
CA ASP A 40 -6.06 -3.59 -32.54
C ASP A 40 -7.17 -4.52 -31.98
N ASN A 41 -6.98 -5.06 -30.77
CA ASN A 41 -7.90 -6.00 -30.11
C ASN A 41 -8.20 -7.27 -30.94
N ALA A 42 -7.25 -7.72 -31.77
CA ALA A 42 -7.39 -8.98 -32.50
C ALA A 42 -7.38 -10.16 -31.52
N SER A 43 -8.52 -10.83 -31.36
CA SER A 43 -8.69 -11.89 -30.34
C SER A 43 -7.70 -13.05 -30.49
N GLY A 44 -7.35 -13.43 -31.74
CA GLY A 44 -6.35 -14.47 -31.99
C GLY A 44 -4.93 -14.08 -31.55
N ALA A 45 -4.55 -12.81 -31.71
CA ALA A 45 -3.25 -12.32 -31.27
C ALA A 45 -3.15 -12.34 -29.73
N TRP A 46 -4.23 -11.97 -29.04
CA TRP A 46 -4.32 -12.07 -27.58
C TRP A 46 -4.25 -13.51 -27.08
N ALA A 47 -5.00 -14.42 -27.69
CA ALA A 47 -4.98 -15.84 -27.32
C ALA A 47 -3.57 -16.42 -27.44
N ARG A 48 -2.87 -16.12 -28.55
CA ARG A 48 -1.49 -16.54 -28.77
C ARG A 48 -0.53 -15.95 -27.74
N LEU A 49 -0.64 -14.64 -27.48
CA LEU A 49 0.19 -13.95 -26.50
C LEU A 49 0.08 -14.60 -25.11
N ILE A 50 -1.14 -14.91 -24.68
CA ILE A 50 -1.41 -15.54 -23.38
C ILE A 50 -0.88 -16.96 -23.38
N ALA A 51 -1.17 -17.77 -24.40
CA ALA A 51 -0.73 -19.16 -24.47
C ALA A 51 0.80 -19.31 -24.39
N GLU A 52 1.54 -18.42 -25.05
CA GLU A 52 3.01 -18.47 -25.09
C GLU A 52 3.66 -17.95 -23.79
N ASN A 53 3.02 -17.00 -23.09
CA ASN A 53 3.67 -16.26 -22.00
C ASN A 53 3.08 -16.53 -20.61
N GLU A 54 1.85 -17.03 -20.49
CA GLU A 54 1.19 -17.22 -19.17
C GLU A 54 1.99 -18.17 -18.27
N GLY A 55 2.37 -19.34 -18.77
CA GLY A 55 3.15 -20.34 -18.01
C GLY A 55 4.49 -19.79 -17.50
N PRO A 56 5.38 -19.28 -18.37
CA PRO A 56 6.66 -18.69 -17.96
C PRO A 56 6.51 -17.54 -16.97
N LEU A 57 5.52 -16.66 -17.15
CA LEU A 57 5.26 -15.54 -16.25
C LEU A 57 4.77 -16.02 -14.88
N ILE A 58 3.92 -17.07 -14.82
CA ILE A 58 3.49 -17.67 -13.55
C ILE A 58 4.69 -18.25 -12.81
N GLN A 59 5.56 -19.00 -13.49
CA GLN A 59 6.78 -19.56 -12.91
C GLN A 59 7.70 -18.46 -12.36
N ALA A 60 7.83 -17.33 -13.07
CA ALA A 60 8.62 -16.19 -12.61
C ALA A 60 8.02 -15.50 -11.36
N ALA A 61 6.70 -15.42 -11.25
CA ALA A 61 6.02 -14.79 -10.11
C ALA A 61 5.91 -15.70 -8.87
N GLN A 62 5.93 -17.01 -9.05
CA GLN A 62 5.74 -18.02 -7.99
C GLN A 62 6.64 -17.81 -6.76
N PRO A 63 7.95 -17.54 -6.88
CA PRO A 63 8.82 -17.37 -5.71
C PRO A 63 8.43 -16.20 -4.80
N GLN A 64 7.72 -15.19 -5.31
CA GLN A 64 7.40 -13.98 -4.55
C GLN A 64 5.99 -13.97 -3.96
N GLU A 65 5.02 -14.61 -4.64
CA GLU A 65 3.61 -14.55 -4.24
C GLU A 65 2.99 -15.92 -3.94
N GLY A 66 3.66 -17.03 -4.30
CA GLY A 66 3.11 -18.37 -4.24
C GLY A 66 2.23 -18.70 -5.46
N THR A 67 1.92 -19.99 -5.66
CA THR A 67 1.31 -20.51 -6.90
C THR A 67 -0.03 -19.88 -7.24
N THR A 68 -0.99 -19.89 -6.30
CA THR A 68 -2.34 -19.37 -6.55
C THR A 68 -2.31 -17.87 -6.84
N GLN A 69 -1.54 -17.11 -6.07
CA GLN A 69 -1.46 -15.66 -6.24
C GLN A 69 -0.70 -15.28 -7.51
N ALA A 70 0.36 -16.01 -7.88
CA ALA A 70 1.06 -15.81 -9.15
C ALA A 70 0.12 -15.96 -10.36
N VAL A 71 -0.74 -16.98 -10.37
CA VAL A 71 -1.76 -17.19 -11.42
C VAL A 71 -2.69 -15.97 -11.50
N VAL A 72 -3.24 -15.53 -10.36
CA VAL A 72 -4.15 -14.38 -10.30
C VAL A 72 -3.45 -13.10 -10.78
N THR A 73 -2.23 -12.86 -10.34
CA THR A 73 -1.45 -11.67 -10.68
C THR A 73 -1.13 -11.62 -12.19
N VAL A 74 -0.72 -12.73 -12.79
CA VAL A 74 -0.41 -12.80 -14.23
C VAL A 74 -1.67 -12.66 -15.07
N ARG A 75 -2.77 -13.35 -14.73
CA ARG A 75 -4.05 -13.20 -15.45
C ARG A 75 -4.60 -11.79 -15.36
N ARG A 76 -4.53 -11.19 -14.17
CA ARG A 76 -4.92 -9.79 -13.96
C ARG A 76 -4.03 -8.85 -14.78
N MET A 77 -2.73 -9.12 -14.88
CA MET A 77 -1.84 -8.35 -15.75
C MET A 77 -2.29 -8.38 -17.22
N PHE A 78 -2.65 -9.54 -17.78
CA PHE A 78 -3.15 -9.61 -19.16
C PHE A 78 -4.49 -8.89 -19.35
N ILE A 79 -5.41 -9.00 -18.37
CA ILE A 79 -6.68 -8.27 -18.39
C ILE A 79 -6.43 -6.76 -18.38
N ASP A 80 -5.55 -6.28 -17.50
CA ASP A 80 -5.19 -4.87 -17.38
C ASP A 80 -4.51 -4.36 -18.65
N LEU A 81 -3.64 -5.18 -19.27
CA LEU A 81 -2.99 -4.90 -20.55
C LEU A 81 -4.03 -4.71 -21.67
N ARG A 82 -5.04 -5.59 -21.73
CA ARG A 82 -6.10 -5.52 -22.75
C ARG A 82 -7.04 -4.33 -22.55
N ARG A 83 -7.41 -4.04 -21.30
CA ARG A 83 -8.24 -2.88 -20.95
C ARG A 83 -7.54 -1.56 -21.25
N SER A 84 -6.26 -1.45 -20.90
CA SER A 84 -5.46 -0.24 -21.14
C SER A 84 -5.26 0.05 -22.62
N ASN A 85 -5.35 -0.96 -23.50
CA ASN A 85 -5.36 -0.74 -24.95
C ASN A 85 -6.70 -0.19 -25.47
N SER A 86 -7.79 -0.38 -24.72
CA SER A 86 -9.14 0.06 -25.09
C SER A 86 -9.45 1.46 -24.56
N ASP A 87 -8.92 1.80 -23.38
CA ASP A 87 -9.02 3.13 -22.78
C ASP A 87 -7.78 3.97 -23.08
N ASP A 88 -7.94 5.13 -23.72
CA ASP A 88 -6.86 6.11 -23.96
C ASP A 88 -6.30 6.76 -22.67
N ARG A 89 -6.78 6.32 -21.49
CA ARG A 89 -6.29 6.76 -20.20
C ARG A 89 -4.97 6.03 -19.90
N ARG A 90 -3.92 6.82 -19.63
CA ARG A 90 -2.53 6.40 -19.39
C ARG A 90 -2.41 5.34 -18.28
N GLY A 91 -2.65 4.07 -18.61
CA GLY A 91 -2.29 2.93 -17.77
C GLY A 91 -0.77 2.77 -17.70
N SER A 92 -0.25 2.21 -16.60
CA SER A 92 1.18 1.91 -16.46
C SER A 92 1.62 0.68 -17.28
N LEU A 93 0.66 -0.15 -17.71
CA LEU A 93 0.85 -1.32 -18.56
C LEU A 93 0.05 -1.15 -19.84
N ASP A 94 0.74 -0.88 -20.93
CA ASP A 94 0.14 -0.61 -22.22
C ASP A 94 1.05 -1.17 -23.32
N LEU A 95 0.50 -2.03 -24.18
CA LEU A 95 1.24 -2.63 -25.30
C LEU A 95 1.64 -1.59 -26.34
N ARG A 96 0.92 -0.46 -26.42
CA ARG A 96 1.30 0.69 -27.27
C ARG A 96 2.65 1.28 -26.88
N ARG A 97 3.19 0.92 -25.70
CA ARG A 97 4.52 1.32 -25.22
C ARG A 97 5.62 0.30 -25.49
N TYR A 98 5.28 -0.88 -26.00
CA TYR A 98 6.25 -1.88 -26.41
C TYR A 98 6.93 -1.42 -27.70
N GLY A 99 8.23 -1.14 -27.61
CA GLY A 99 9.01 -0.52 -28.69
C GLY A 99 9.94 -1.46 -29.43
N GLY A 100 9.83 -2.78 -29.24
CA GLY A 100 10.59 -3.79 -29.98
C GLY A 100 12.09 -3.85 -29.67
N GLN A 101 12.60 -3.12 -28.67
CA GLN A 101 14.03 -3.14 -28.31
C GLN A 101 14.49 -4.42 -27.62
N THR A 102 13.54 -5.15 -27.03
CA THR A 102 13.70 -6.45 -26.37
C THR A 102 12.60 -7.36 -26.89
N SER A 103 12.70 -8.67 -26.65
CA SER A 103 11.61 -9.59 -27.00
C SER A 103 10.33 -9.22 -26.23
N LEU A 104 9.17 -9.53 -26.79
CA LEU A 104 7.89 -9.26 -26.13
C LEU A 104 7.76 -10.02 -24.79
N SER A 105 8.28 -11.25 -24.75
CA SER A 105 8.35 -12.07 -23.53
C SER A 105 9.17 -11.38 -22.43
N GLU A 106 10.38 -10.92 -22.76
CA GLU A 106 11.25 -10.21 -21.82
C GLU A 106 10.62 -8.90 -21.34
N TRP A 107 10.00 -8.13 -22.26
CA TRP A 107 9.29 -6.92 -21.89
C TRP A 107 8.11 -7.19 -20.94
N LEU A 108 7.35 -8.26 -21.15
CA LEU A 108 6.28 -8.67 -20.24
C LEU A 108 6.84 -9.10 -18.88
N HIS A 109 7.94 -9.83 -18.88
CA HIS A 109 8.63 -10.24 -17.65
C HIS A 109 9.06 -9.03 -16.82
N ASP A 110 9.70 -8.03 -17.43
CA ASP A 110 10.09 -6.79 -16.74
C ASP A 110 8.90 -6.07 -16.12
N ARG A 111 7.78 -6.01 -16.85
CA ARG A 111 6.55 -5.39 -16.34
C ARG A 111 5.97 -6.17 -15.17
N LEU A 112 5.96 -7.49 -15.24
CA LEU A 112 5.55 -8.34 -14.14
C LEU A 112 6.42 -8.11 -12.91
N MET A 113 7.75 -8.16 -13.05
CA MET A 113 8.68 -7.95 -11.95
C MET A 113 8.54 -6.56 -11.33
N GLY A 114 8.35 -5.53 -12.15
CA GLY A 114 8.04 -4.19 -11.68
C GLY A 114 6.75 -4.12 -10.86
N ARG A 115 5.68 -4.81 -11.29
CA ARG A 115 4.43 -4.89 -10.51
C ARG A 115 4.62 -5.63 -9.19
N LEU A 116 5.32 -6.76 -9.20
CA LEU A 116 5.58 -7.54 -7.99
C LEU A 116 6.37 -6.71 -6.98
N ALA A 117 7.37 -5.95 -7.42
CA ALA A 117 8.13 -5.04 -6.57
C ALA A 117 7.24 -3.95 -5.95
N VAL A 118 6.35 -3.33 -6.74
CA VAL A 118 5.39 -2.33 -6.26
C VAL A 118 4.42 -2.95 -5.24
N ASN A 119 3.86 -4.12 -5.54
CA ASN A 119 2.96 -4.82 -4.62
C ASN A 119 3.66 -5.15 -3.29
N ALA A 120 4.91 -5.62 -3.36
CA ALA A 120 5.71 -5.89 -2.17
C ALA A 120 5.97 -4.61 -1.36
N ALA A 121 6.25 -3.48 -2.02
CA ALA A 121 6.40 -2.18 -1.35
C ALA A 121 5.10 -1.73 -0.67
N ILE A 122 3.95 -1.87 -1.33
CA ILE A 122 2.63 -1.54 -0.76
C ILE A 122 2.33 -2.41 0.46
N ARG A 123 2.60 -3.72 0.40
CA ARG A 123 2.42 -4.63 1.54
C ARG A 123 3.27 -4.22 2.75
N ARG A 124 4.55 -3.87 2.52
CA ARG A 124 5.43 -3.39 3.60
C ARG A 124 4.96 -2.07 4.20
N ALA A 125 4.57 -1.11 3.37
CA ALA A 125 4.04 0.18 3.84
C ALA A 125 2.75 0.00 4.66
N SER A 126 1.86 -0.89 4.21
CA SER A 126 0.61 -1.19 4.93
C SER A 126 0.88 -1.83 6.29
N ALA A 127 1.82 -2.79 6.36
CA ALA A 127 2.21 -3.43 7.62
C ALA A 127 2.84 -2.42 8.61
N ALA A 128 3.73 -1.55 8.12
CA ALA A 128 4.32 -0.49 8.93
C ALA A 128 3.25 0.48 9.46
N SER A 129 2.27 0.84 8.63
CA SER A 129 1.16 1.69 9.07
C SER A 129 0.31 1.04 10.15
N ALA A 130 0.05 -0.27 10.06
CA ALA A 130 -0.69 -1.01 11.07
C ALA A 130 0.06 -1.08 12.42
N ASP A 131 1.39 -1.29 12.39
CA ASP A 131 2.21 -1.28 13.62
C ASP A 131 2.20 0.09 14.30
N LEU A 132 2.30 1.17 13.52
CA LEU A 132 2.21 2.54 14.06
C LEU A 132 0.84 2.82 14.69
N GLN A 133 -0.25 2.38 14.05
CA GLN A 133 -1.59 2.52 14.62
C GLN A 133 -1.75 1.72 15.92
N ALA A 134 -1.23 0.50 15.98
CA ALA A 134 -1.27 -0.31 17.20
C ALA A 134 -0.47 0.34 18.35
N ARG A 135 0.67 0.96 18.06
CA ARG A 135 1.47 1.70 19.05
C ARG A 135 0.76 2.95 19.55
N ASP A 136 0.17 3.74 18.64
CA ASP A 136 -0.61 4.93 18.99
C ASP A 136 -1.79 4.56 19.89
N GLN A 137 -2.52 3.48 19.57
CA GLN A 137 -3.62 3.00 20.41
C GLN A 137 -3.14 2.58 21.81
N ARG A 138 -2.00 1.87 21.92
CA ARG A 138 -1.42 1.51 23.23
C ARG A 138 -1.01 2.74 24.04
N LEU A 139 -0.42 3.74 23.41
CA LEU A 139 -0.04 4.99 24.07
C LEU A 139 -1.27 5.75 24.59
N ARG A 140 -2.35 5.80 23.82
CA ARG A 140 -3.62 6.41 24.26
C ARG A 140 -4.18 5.72 25.50
N LEU A 141 -4.27 4.39 25.48
CA LEU A 141 -4.73 3.62 26.64
C LEU A 141 -3.83 3.84 27.88
N ALA A 142 -2.51 3.89 27.69
CA ALA A 142 -1.59 4.17 28.79
C ALA A 142 -1.76 5.60 29.35
N MET A 143 -2.02 6.59 28.50
CA MET A 143 -2.31 7.96 28.93
C MET A 143 -3.63 8.06 29.70
N GLU A 144 -4.65 7.32 29.28
CA GLU A 144 -5.94 7.24 29.99
C GLU A 144 -5.75 6.63 31.40
N LEU A 145 -5.04 5.52 31.51
CA LEU A 145 -4.74 4.89 32.81
C LEU A 145 -3.95 5.83 33.73
N LEU A 146 -2.92 6.50 33.22
CA LEU A 146 -2.16 7.48 34.00
C LEU A 146 -3.02 8.68 34.43
N HIS A 147 -3.98 9.09 33.61
CA HIS A 147 -4.93 10.13 33.97
C HIS A 147 -5.86 9.68 35.10
N GLU A 148 -6.40 8.45 35.02
CA GLU A 148 -7.22 7.86 36.08
C GLU A 148 -6.45 7.74 37.41
N GLU A 149 -5.19 7.27 37.37
CA GLU A 149 -4.32 7.20 38.55
C GLU A 149 -4.12 8.58 39.18
N ARG A 150 -3.81 9.60 38.37
CA ARG A 150 -3.66 10.99 38.86
C ARG A 150 -4.93 11.50 39.51
N MET A 151 -6.09 11.27 38.90
CA MET A 151 -7.38 11.68 39.47
C MET A 151 -7.67 10.96 40.80
N CYS A 152 -7.31 9.69 40.92
CA CYS A 152 -7.47 8.94 42.17
C CYS A 152 -6.56 9.49 43.28
N VAL A 153 -5.28 9.75 42.99
CA VAL A 153 -4.33 10.35 43.94
C VAL A 153 -4.82 11.72 44.40
N GLN A 154 -5.34 12.54 43.49
CA GLN A 154 -5.84 13.87 43.82
C GLN A 154 -7.07 13.81 44.74
N ARG A 155 -8.03 12.93 44.46
CA ARG A 155 -9.20 12.70 45.35
C ARG A 155 -8.80 12.21 46.73
N LEU A 156 -7.81 11.31 46.83
CA LEU A 156 -7.28 10.85 48.12
C LEU A 156 -6.61 11.98 48.90
N ALA A 157 -5.84 12.84 48.23
CA ALA A 157 -5.23 14.01 48.86
C ALA A 157 -6.27 14.99 49.40
N GLU A 158 -7.33 15.27 48.62
CA GLU A 158 -8.45 16.13 49.05
C GLU A 158 -9.19 15.53 50.25
N ALA A 159 -9.46 14.22 50.25
CA ALA A 159 -10.12 13.53 51.36
C ALA A 159 -9.28 13.56 52.66
N LEU A 160 -7.96 13.37 52.54
CA LEU A 160 -7.05 13.49 53.68
C LEU A 160 -7.00 14.91 54.25
N ALA A 161 -6.98 15.93 53.39
CA ALA A 161 -7.03 17.32 53.80
C ALA A 161 -8.31 17.62 54.60
N GLN A 162 -9.48 17.24 54.08
CA GLN A 162 -10.77 17.41 54.76
C GLN A 162 -10.83 16.67 56.10
N SER A 163 -10.30 15.44 56.18
CA SER A 163 -10.23 14.69 57.43
C SER A 163 -9.34 15.38 58.46
N SER A 164 -8.20 15.94 58.04
CA SER A 164 -7.28 16.64 58.94
C SER A 164 -7.89 17.93 59.51
N GLU A 165 -8.63 18.68 58.69
CA GLU A 165 -9.37 19.87 59.11
C GLU A 165 -10.49 19.53 60.10
N SER A 166 -11.22 18.44 59.87
CA SER A 166 -12.25 17.95 60.79
C SER A 166 -11.68 17.52 62.14
N ILE A 167 -10.52 16.85 62.16
CA ILE A 167 -9.83 16.45 63.40
C ILE A 167 -9.35 17.70 64.16
N ALA A 168 -8.76 18.68 63.46
CA ALA A 168 -8.32 19.93 64.07
C ALA A 168 -9.49 20.73 64.69
N ALA A 169 -10.62 20.80 63.98
CA ALA A 169 -11.83 21.46 64.47
C ALA A 169 -12.39 20.78 65.74
N ASN A 170 -12.41 19.44 65.78
CA ASN A 170 -12.87 18.68 66.94
C ASN A 170 -11.92 18.76 68.15
N ALA A 171 -10.61 18.89 67.92
CA ALA A 171 -9.64 19.07 69.00
C ALA A 171 -9.74 20.44 69.68
N CYS A 172 -10.07 21.50 68.91
CA CYS A 172 -10.29 22.84 69.46
C CYS A 172 -11.62 22.97 70.26
N GLY A 173 -12.64 22.18 69.91
CA GLY A 173 -13.94 22.20 70.60
C GLY A 173 -13.98 21.59 72.00
N LYS A 174 -12.95 20.86 72.44
CA LYS A 174 -12.92 20.18 73.76
C LYS A 174 -12.24 20.96 74.89
N SER A 175 -11.83 22.22 74.67
CA SER A 175 -11.12 23.03 75.67
C SER A 175 -11.98 24.08 76.39
N ALA A 176 -13.24 23.76 76.72
CA ALA A 176 -14.12 24.67 77.45
C ALA A 176 -15.07 23.93 78.43
N GLU A 177 -14.53 23.38 79.50
CA GLU A 177 -15.29 23.16 80.74
C GLU A 177 -14.43 23.63 81.93
N PRO A 178 -14.74 24.78 82.56
CA PRO A 178 -14.09 25.18 83.80
C PRO A 178 -14.78 24.45 84.96
N ALA A 179 -14.10 23.48 85.56
CA ALA A 179 -14.53 22.90 86.83
C ALA A 179 -14.34 23.94 87.94
N HIS A 180 -15.47 24.38 88.49
CA HIS A 180 -15.58 25.33 89.60
C HIS A 180 -14.75 24.91 90.82
N VAL A 181 -13.92 25.83 91.30
CA VAL A 181 -13.26 25.79 92.61
C VAL A 181 -14.32 26.07 93.68
N HIS A 182 -14.59 25.09 94.54
CA HIS A 182 -15.39 25.30 95.76
C HIS A 182 -14.45 25.52 96.93
N VAL A 183 -14.58 26.70 97.55
CA VAL A 183 -13.89 27.13 98.76
C VAL A 183 -14.79 26.80 99.96
N GLU A 184 -14.29 26.00 100.89
CA GLU A 184 -14.56 26.10 102.34
C GLU A 184 -13.26 25.82 103.11
#